data_AF-A0A4S0JG79-F1
#
_entry.id   AF-A0A4S0JG79-F1
#
_cell.length_a   1.000
_cell.length_b   1.000
_cell.length_c   1.000
_cell.angle_alpha   90.00
_cell.angle_beta   90.00
_cell.angle_gamma   90.00
#
_symmetry.space_group_name_H-M   'P 1'
#
loop_
_entity.id
_entity.type
_entity.pdbx_description
1 polymer ?
#
loop_
_entity_poly.entity_id
_entity_poly.type
_entity_poly.pdbx_seq_one_letter_code
_entity_poly.pdbx_strand_id
1 'polypeptide(L)'
;KVQGLFRLDATRIDDVRGRLAQGEPVILALQLWPSFDDYRGGVYHVDKTSNNAEGYHAVVATGYDDHKQALRVINSWGRKWGEHGLMWLSYDAYAQMAEEAVVLRVAGFKPNPPVQPLDTSELSQLIADINTRTCANVTFRQDGKTVVVSGFVGSDDDRR
;
A
#
# COMPACT_ATOMS: atom_id res chain seq x y z
N LYS A 1 0.24 -19.75 -13.62
CA LYS A 1 -0.88 -20.66 -13.25
C LYS A 1 -1.16 -20.51 -11.75
N VAL A 2 -2.42 -20.48 -11.33
CA VAL A 2 -2.77 -20.47 -9.89
C VAL A 2 -2.34 -21.80 -9.26
N GLN A 3 -1.64 -21.74 -8.14
CA GLN A 3 -1.19 -22.90 -7.35
C GLN A 3 -2.10 -23.17 -6.15
N GLY A 4 -2.79 -22.16 -5.62
CA GLY A 4 -3.73 -22.33 -4.53
C GLY A 4 -4.20 -21.01 -3.92
N LEU A 5 -5.14 -21.14 -3.00
CA LEU A 5 -5.67 -20.08 -2.15
C LEU A 5 -5.26 -20.36 -0.71
N PHE A 6 -4.76 -19.33 -0.02
CA PHE A 6 -4.39 -19.42 1.39
C PHE A 6 -5.28 -18.47 2.18
N ARG A 7 -6.12 -19.05 3.04
CA ARG A 7 -6.98 -18.28 3.95
C ARG A 7 -6.14 -17.74 5.10
N LEU A 8 -6.35 -16.47 5.41
CA LEU A 8 -5.82 -15.79 6.58
C LEU A 8 -6.90 -15.77 7.68
N ASP A 9 -6.51 -15.48 8.92
CA ASP A 9 -7.47 -15.13 9.95
C ASP A 9 -7.97 -13.70 9.68
N ALA A 10 -9.18 -13.58 9.15
CA ALA A 10 -9.77 -12.28 8.80
C ALA A 10 -9.98 -11.38 10.03
N THR A 11 -10.07 -11.94 11.24
CA THR A 11 -10.21 -11.17 12.49
C THR A 11 -8.89 -10.50 12.92
N ARG A 12 -7.76 -10.95 12.35
CA ARG A 12 -6.42 -10.45 12.66
C ARG A 12 -5.91 -9.57 11.53
N ILE A 13 -6.11 -8.26 11.65
CA ILE A 13 -5.63 -7.27 10.66
C ILE A 13 -4.12 -7.41 10.37
N ASP A 14 -3.33 -7.85 11.35
CA ASP A 14 -1.89 -8.06 11.19
C ASP A 14 -1.53 -9.17 10.21
N ASP A 15 -2.37 -10.19 10.06
CA ASP A 15 -2.16 -11.24 9.06
C ASP A 15 -2.29 -10.64 7.66
N VAL A 16 -3.29 -9.77 7.44
CA VAL A 16 -3.48 -9.03 6.19
C VAL A 16 -2.31 -8.08 5.94
N ARG A 17 -1.94 -7.25 6.93
CA ARG A 17 -0.81 -6.31 6.81
C ARG A 17 0.50 -7.03 6.51
N GLY A 18 0.73 -8.18 7.14
CA GLY A 18 1.92 -8.99 6.92
C GLY A 18 2.05 -9.48 5.47
N ARG A 19 0.96 -9.92 4.84
CA ARG A 19 0.98 -10.32 3.41
C ARG A 19 1.18 -9.11 2.50
N LEU A 20 0.52 -7.99 2.79
CA LEU A 20 0.70 -6.75 2.04
C LEU A 20 2.14 -6.22 2.15
N ALA A 21 2.78 -6.34 3.32
CA ALA A 21 4.19 -5.98 3.54
C ALA A 21 5.15 -6.89 2.75
N GLN A 22 4.72 -8.11 2.40
CA GLN A 22 5.44 -9.01 1.51
C GLN A 22 5.15 -8.73 0.02
N GLY A 23 4.38 -7.68 -0.27
CA GLY A 23 3.97 -7.30 -1.63
C GLY A 23 2.85 -8.19 -2.19
N GLU A 24 2.21 -9.02 -1.36
CA GLU A 24 1.13 -9.90 -1.79
C GLU A 24 -0.24 -9.23 -1.60
N PRO A 25 -1.01 -9.02 -2.68
CA PRO A 25 -2.38 -8.54 -2.55
C PRO A 25 -3.27 -9.56 -1.84
N VAL A 26 -4.19 -9.06 -1.03
CA VAL A 26 -5.12 -9.88 -0.25
C VAL A 26 -6.53 -9.65 -0.76
N ILE A 27 -7.22 -10.71 -1.17
CA ILE A 27 -8.63 -10.69 -1.55
C ILE A 27 -9.45 -10.66 -0.26
N LEU A 28 -10.37 -9.72 -0.15
CA LEU A 28 -11.26 -9.55 1.00
C LEU A 28 -12.70 -9.77 0.57
N ALA A 29 -13.44 -10.59 1.29
CA ALA A 29 -14.90 -10.61 1.24
C ALA A 29 -15.44 -9.75 2.39
N LEU A 30 -16.24 -8.75 2.06
CA LEU A 30 -16.75 -7.75 2.99
C LEU A 30 -18.28 -7.79 3.04
N GLN A 31 -18.86 -7.72 4.23
CA GLN A 31 -20.23 -7.29 4.44
C GLN A 31 -20.31 -5.78 4.21
N LEU A 32 -21.22 -5.33 3.34
CA LEU A 32 -21.31 -3.91 2.99
C LEU A 32 -22.36 -3.16 3.81
N TRP A 33 -22.18 -1.85 3.91
CA TRP A 33 -23.18 -0.90 4.40
C TRP A 33 -23.54 0.04 3.25
N PRO A 34 -24.73 0.68 3.25
CA PRO A 34 -25.16 1.55 2.16
C PRO A 34 -24.15 2.69 1.88
N SER A 35 -23.47 3.17 2.92
CA SER A 35 -22.42 4.19 2.82
C SER A 35 -21.25 3.78 1.91
N PHE A 36 -21.05 2.48 1.67
CA PHE A 36 -19.98 1.97 0.82
C PHE A 36 -20.17 2.38 -0.65
N ASP A 37 -21.41 2.34 -1.14
CA ASP A 37 -21.77 2.73 -2.51
C ASP A 37 -21.59 4.24 -2.71
N ASP A 38 -21.84 5.00 -1.65
CA ASP A 38 -21.72 6.46 -1.62
C ASP A 38 -20.31 6.98 -1.35
N TYR A 39 -19.33 6.11 -1.18
CA TYR A 39 -17.95 6.54 -0.97
C TYR A 39 -17.43 7.39 -2.15
N ARG A 40 -16.88 8.56 -1.83
CA ARG A 40 -16.27 9.51 -2.80
C ARG A 40 -14.81 9.85 -2.50
N GLY A 41 -14.31 9.54 -1.29
CA GLY A 41 -12.91 9.80 -0.92
C GLY A 41 -12.67 9.86 0.59
N GLY A 42 -11.39 9.95 0.97
CA GLY A 42 -10.97 9.94 2.37
C GLY A 42 -10.88 8.52 2.96
N VAL A 43 -10.77 8.42 4.28
CA VAL A 43 -10.80 7.12 4.97
C VAL A 43 -12.25 6.73 5.23
N TYR A 44 -12.67 5.59 4.69
CA TYR A 44 -13.99 5.02 4.88
C TYR A 44 -14.11 4.40 6.26
N HIS A 45 -15.18 4.77 6.96
CA HIS A 45 -15.63 4.19 8.22
C HIS A 45 -17.05 3.65 8.03
N VAL A 46 -17.41 2.60 8.78
CA VAL A 46 -18.80 2.11 8.80
C VAL A 46 -19.69 3.15 9.49
N ASP A 47 -20.72 3.62 8.79
CA ASP A 47 -21.78 4.42 9.40
C ASP A 47 -22.78 3.50 10.13
N LYS A 48 -22.63 3.45 11.45
CA LYS A 48 -23.48 2.64 12.34
C LYS A 48 -24.91 3.18 12.48
N THR A 49 -25.22 4.36 11.94
CA THR A 49 -26.59 4.89 11.97
C THR A 49 -27.49 4.19 10.94
N SER A 50 -26.88 3.53 9.95
CA SER A 50 -27.57 2.64 9.03
C SER A 50 -27.62 1.23 9.60
N ASN A 51 -28.81 0.78 9.98
CA ASN A 51 -29.02 -0.52 10.64
C ASN A 51 -29.03 -1.72 9.67
N ASN A 52 -28.86 -1.52 8.37
CA ASN A 52 -29.00 -2.59 7.39
C ASN A 52 -27.70 -2.77 6.60
N ALA A 53 -27.00 -3.88 6.88
CA ALA A 53 -25.96 -4.36 5.99
C ALA A 53 -26.56 -4.74 4.61
N GLU A 54 -25.91 -4.30 3.54
CA GLU A 54 -26.33 -4.51 2.15
C GLU A 54 -25.50 -5.61 1.49
N GLY A 55 -25.74 -6.85 1.92
CA GLY A 55 -25.12 -8.03 1.32
C GLY A 55 -23.60 -8.07 1.45
N TYR A 56 -22.97 -8.75 0.49
CA TYR A 56 -21.54 -9.06 0.52
C TYR A 56 -20.89 -8.74 -0.81
N HIS A 57 -19.65 -8.25 -0.78
CA HIS A 57 -18.86 -7.96 -1.96
C HIS A 57 -17.39 -8.28 -1.76
N ALA A 58 -16.68 -8.57 -2.86
CA ALA A 58 -15.26 -8.87 -2.83
C ALA A 58 -14.43 -7.71 -3.39
N VAL A 59 -13.39 -7.32 -2.65
CA VAL A 59 -12.39 -6.32 -3.04
C VAL A 59 -10.97 -6.86 -2.87
N VAL A 60 -9.97 -6.14 -3.35
CA VAL A 60 -8.56 -6.53 -3.19
C VAL A 60 -7.80 -5.46 -2.43
N ALA A 61 -7.26 -5.81 -1.25
CA ALA A 61 -6.31 -4.99 -0.54
C ALA A 61 -4.93 -5.06 -1.23
N THR A 62 -4.32 -3.89 -1.42
CA THR A 62 -3.06 -3.72 -2.17
C THR A 62 -2.00 -2.93 -1.41
N GLY A 63 -2.33 -2.44 -0.23
CA GLY A 63 -1.40 -1.77 0.67
C GLY A 63 -2.09 -1.35 1.96
N TYR A 64 -1.35 -0.72 2.84
CA TYR A 64 -1.86 -0.15 4.08
C TYR A 64 -1.06 1.11 4.44
N ASP A 65 -1.62 1.96 5.29
CA ASP A 65 -0.96 3.14 5.84
C ASP A 65 -1.28 3.23 7.34
N ASP A 66 -0.28 2.97 8.17
CA ASP A 66 -0.42 2.99 9.63
C ASP A 66 -0.61 4.40 10.18
N HIS A 67 -0.23 5.47 9.47
CA HIS A 67 -0.60 6.82 9.90
C HIS A 67 -2.09 7.10 9.67
N LYS A 68 -2.66 6.51 8.62
CA LYS A 68 -4.11 6.60 8.34
C LYS A 68 -4.94 5.58 9.11
N GLN A 69 -4.29 4.55 9.65
CA GLN A 69 -4.97 3.38 10.23
C GLN A 69 -5.93 2.73 9.22
N ALA A 70 -5.47 2.53 7.98
CA ALA A 70 -6.33 2.08 6.88
C ALA A 70 -5.62 1.17 5.87
N LEU A 71 -6.39 0.24 5.29
CA LEU A 71 -6.04 -0.56 4.12
C LEU A 71 -6.36 0.21 2.83
N ARG A 72 -5.51 0.07 1.81
CA ARG A 72 -5.81 0.52 0.45
C ARG A 72 -6.45 -0.62 -0.32
N VAL A 73 -7.69 -0.44 -0.76
CA VAL A 73 -8.43 -1.45 -1.53
C VAL A 73 -8.72 -0.97 -2.95
N ILE A 74 -8.73 -1.91 -3.90
CA ILE A 74 -9.18 -1.72 -5.28
C ILE A 74 -10.55 -2.39 -5.42
N ASN A 75 -11.50 -1.65 -6.01
CA ASN A 75 -12.84 -2.13 -6.31
C ASN A 75 -13.02 -2.35 -7.83
N SER A 76 -14.00 -3.16 -8.20
CA SER A 76 -14.33 -3.54 -9.59
C SER A 76 -15.42 -2.68 -10.23
N TRP A 77 -15.89 -1.63 -9.55
CA TRP A 77 -17.00 -0.76 -10.00
C TRP A 77 -16.57 0.42 -10.90
N GLY A 78 -15.36 0.34 -11.46
CA GLY A 78 -14.82 1.32 -12.39
C GLY A 78 -14.28 2.59 -11.73
N ARG A 79 -13.67 3.45 -12.56
CA ARG A 79 -12.91 4.62 -12.10
C ARG A 79 -13.76 5.79 -11.58
N LYS A 80 -15.08 5.73 -11.74
CA LYS A 80 -15.99 6.78 -11.26
C LYS A 80 -16.40 6.59 -9.80
N TRP A 81 -16.19 5.40 -9.25
CA TRP A 81 -16.46 5.10 -7.86
C TRP A 81 -15.23 5.42 -7.00
N GLY A 82 -15.45 5.99 -5.81
CA GLY A 82 -14.38 6.32 -4.86
C GLY A 82 -13.27 7.19 -5.47
N GLU A 83 -12.04 6.90 -5.07
CA GLU A 83 -10.83 7.62 -5.51
C GLU A 83 -10.24 6.95 -6.75
N HIS A 84 -10.93 7.07 -7.89
CA HIS A 84 -10.55 6.40 -9.15
C HIS A 84 -10.61 4.86 -9.10
N GLY A 85 -11.60 4.31 -8.41
CA GLY A 85 -11.77 2.86 -8.20
C GLY A 85 -11.02 2.33 -6.98
N LEU A 86 -10.44 3.23 -6.18
CA LEU A 86 -9.71 2.92 -4.95
C LEU A 86 -10.47 3.45 -3.73
N MET A 87 -10.19 2.88 -2.57
CA MET A 87 -10.67 3.34 -1.28
C MET A 87 -9.60 3.13 -0.22
N TRP A 88 -9.56 4.03 0.77
CA TRP A 88 -8.92 3.77 2.06
C TRP A 88 -9.96 3.21 3.03
N LEU A 89 -9.93 1.90 3.29
CA LEU A 89 -10.80 1.21 4.23
C LEU A 89 -10.15 1.24 5.62
N SER A 90 -10.75 1.90 6.59
CA SER A 90 -10.18 1.98 7.94
C SER A 90 -10.04 0.60 8.60
N TYR A 91 -9.12 0.45 9.54
CA TYR A 91 -8.95 -0.81 10.28
C TYR A 91 -10.19 -1.16 11.12
N ASP A 92 -10.91 -0.16 11.66
CA ASP A 92 -12.17 -0.37 12.37
C ASP A 92 -13.31 -0.77 11.43
N ALA A 93 -13.38 -0.24 10.21
CA ALA A 93 -14.34 -0.67 9.21
C ALA A 93 -14.03 -2.09 8.75
N TYR A 94 -12.76 -2.40 8.48
CA TYR A 94 -12.31 -3.75 8.18
C TYR A 94 -12.75 -4.74 9.27
N ALA A 95 -12.51 -4.43 10.56
CA ALA A 95 -12.87 -5.32 11.66
C ALA A 95 -14.38 -5.59 11.77
N GLN A 96 -15.21 -4.68 11.25
CA GLN A 96 -16.67 -4.82 11.24
C GLN A 96 -17.21 -5.51 9.98
N MET A 97 -16.49 -5.39 8.87
CA MET A 97 -16.96 -5.81 7.55
C MET A 97 -16.35 -7.13 7.08
N ALA A 98 -15.13 -7.46 7.49
CA ALA A 98 -14.37 -8.56 6.89
C ALA A 98 -14.90 -9.94 7.30
N GLU A 99 -15.32 -10.73 6.33
CA GLU A 99 -15.80 -12.11 6.48
C GLU A 99 -14.73 -13.13 6.09
N GLU A 100 -14.02 -12.88 4.99
CA GLU A 100 -12.90 -13.71 4.54
C GLU A 100 -11.73 -12.86 4.05
N ALA A 101 -10.51 -13.35 4.29
CA ALA A 101 -9.27 -12.78 3.76
C ALA A 101 -8.42 -13.91 3.14
N VAL A 102 -8.04 -13.75 1.86
CA VAL A 102 -7.40 -14.82 1.08
C VAL A 102 -6.25 -14.28 0.22
N VAL A 103 -5.14 -15.00 0.22
CA VAL A 103 -4.03 -14.76 -0.71
C VAL A 103 -4.07 -15.77 -1.85
N LEU A 104 -3.93 -15.27 -3.09
CA LEU A 104 -3.76 -16.10 -4.28
C LEU A 104 -2.29 -16.40 -4.53
N ARG A 105 -1.90 -17.68 -4.50
CA ARG A 105 -0.54 -18.09 -4.91
C ARG A 105 -0.52 -18.37 -6.40
N VAL A 106 0.30 -17.63 -7.13
CA VAL A 106 0.49 -17.80 -8.58
C VAL A 106 1.90 -18.28 -8.86
N ALA A 107 2.03 -19.39 -9.60
CA ALA A 107 3.33 -19.94 -10.01
C ALA A 107 4.14 -18.88 -10.76
N GLY A 108 5.37 -18.63 -10.30
CA GLY A 108 6.29 -17.67 -10.91
C GLY A 108 6.04 -16.20 -10.53
N PHE A 109 4.97 -15.90 -9.79
CA PHE A 109 4.78 -14.56 -9.24
C PHE A 109 5.69 -14.38 -8.02
N LYS A 110 6.61 -13.42 -8.12
CA LYS A 110 7.39 -12.93 -6.99
C LYS A 110 6.91 -11.50 -6.74
N PRO A 111 6.26 -11.24 -5.60
CA PRO A 111 5.82 -9.89 -5.29
C PRO A 111 7.04 -9.01 -5.10
N ASN A 112 6.99 -7.80 -5.66
CA ASN A 112 7.96 -6.77 -5.30
C ASN A 112 7.58 -6.28 -3.91
N PRO A 113 8.48 -6.34 -2.91
CA PRO A 113 8.19 -5.78 -1.62
C PRO A 113 7.84 -4.29 -1.79
N PRO A 114 6.95 -3.73 -0.94
CA PRO A 114 6.70 -2.31 -0.92
C PRO A 114 8.04 -1.57 -0.86
N VAL A 115 8.16 -0.48 -1.61
CA VAL A 115 9.32 0.41 -1.49
C VAL A 115 9.39 0.83 -0.03
N GLN A 116 10.40 0.34 0.70
CA GLN A 116 10.60 0.75 2.07
C GLN A 116 10.78 2.28 2.09
N PRO A 117 10.32 2.99 3.14
CA PRO A 117 10.63 4.40 3.30
C PRO A 117 12.13 4.58 3.12
N LEU A 118 12.53 5.58 2.31
CA LEU A 118 13.93 5.85 2.05
C LEU A 118 14.64 6.07 3.39
N ASP A 119 15.54 5.17 3.75
CA ASP A 119 16.35 5.33 4.95
C ASP A 119 17.34 6.48 4.70
N THR A 120 17.12 7.61 5.37
CA THR A 120 17.96 8.79 5.19
C THR A 120 19.36 8.60 5.77
N SER A 121 19.56 7.61 6.66
CA SER A 121 20.89 7.24 7.14
C SER A 121 21.68 6.48 6.08
N GLU A 122 21.05 5.51 5.40
CA GLU A 122 21.65 4.80 4.26
C GLU A 122 21.91 5.77 3.10
N LEU A 123 20.96 6.67 2.81
CA LEU A 123 21.13 7.70 1.80
C LEU A 123 22.29 8.65 2.13
N SER A 124 22.43 9.04 3.41
CA SER A 124 23.54 9.88 3.86
C SER A 124 24.89 9.20 3.64
N GLN A 125 24.99 7.91 4.00
CA GLN A 125 26.20 7.13 3.80
C GLN A 125 26.54 6.98 2.31
N LEU A 126 25.54 6.69 1.48
CA LEU A 126 25.70 6.59 0.03
C LEU A 126 26.18 7.91 -0.59
N ILE A 127 25.61 9.05 -0.17
CA ILE A 127 26.03 10.37 -0.65
C ILE A 127 27.44 10.71 -0.18
N ALA A 128 27.79 10.37 1.05
CA ALA A 128 29.16 10.54 1.55
C ALA A 128 30.16 9.74 0.71
N ASP A 129 29.84 8.48 0.37
CA ASP A 129 30.66 7.62 -0.50
C ASP A 129 30.79 8.19 -1.91
N ILE A 130 29.68 8.60 -2.53
CA ILE A 130 29.68 9.21 -3.87
C ILE A 130 30.59 10.45 -3.90
N ASN A 131 30.52 11.30 -2.87
CA ASN A 131 31.32 12.52 -2.78
C ASN A 131 32.82 12.26 -2.49
N THR A 132 33.24 11.02 -2.24
CA THR A 132 34.67 10.67 -2.25
C THR A 132 35.26 10.64 -3.66
N ARG A 133 34.42 10.55 -4.71
CA ARG A 133 34.86 10.56 -6.10
C ARG A 133 35.29 11.95 -6.52
N THR A 134 36.37 12.03 -7.29
CA THR A 134 36.99 13.29 -7.77
C THR A 134 36.05 14.20 -8.56
N CYS A 135 35.01 13.64 -9.17
CA CYS A 135 34.08 14.34 -10.05
C CYS A 135 32.62 14.23 -9.58
N ALA A 136 32.38 14.18 -8.27
CA ALA A 136 31.03 14.14 -7.73
C ALA A 136 30.80 15.24 -6.70
N ASN A 137 29.61 15.84 -6.75
CA ASN A 137 29.08 16.66 -5.69
C ASN A 137 27.56 16.45 -5.65
N VAL A 138 27.12 15.59 -4.75
CA VAL A 138 25.72 15.23 -4.52
C VAL A 138 25.34 15.66 -3.11
N THR A 139 24.15 16.22 -2.98
CA THR A 139 23.55 16.60 -1.70
C THR A 139 22.12 16.07 -1.65
N PHE A 140 21.60 15.93 -0.44
CA PHE A 140 20.17 15.69 -0.26
C PHE A 140 19.62 16.61 0.82
N ARG A 141 18.32 16.86 0.72
CA ARG A 141 17.54 17.54 1.74
C ARG A 141 16.22 16.80 1.92
N GLN A 142 15.73 16.79 3.15
CA GLN A 142 14.45 16.20 3.49
C GLN A 142 13.44 17.29 3.84
N ASP A 143 12.37 17.36 3.05
CA ASP A 143 11.22 18.24 3.26
C ASP A 143 10.04 17.38 3.70
N GLY A 144 9.91 17.17 5.02
CA GLY A 144 8.88 16.28 5.57
C GLY A 144 9.07 14.83 5.11
N LYS A 145 8.13 14.30 4.32
CA LYS A 145 8.20 12.94 3.75
C LYS A 145 8.93 12.87 2.41
N THR A 146 9.29 14.01 1.83
CA THR A 146 9.94 14.07 0.52
C THR A 146 11.43 14.22 0.71
N VAL A 147 12.20 13.40 0.00
CA VAL A 147 13.66 13.55 -0.08
C VAL A 147 14.01 14.04 -1.47
N VAL A 148 14.73 15.15 -1.53
CA VAL A 148 15.23 15.75 -2.78
C VAL A 148 16.72 15.52 -2.81
N VAL A 149 17.19 14.81 -3.83
CA VAL A 149 18.61 14.63 -4.14
C VAL A 149 18.98 15.57 -5.28
N SER A 150 20.10 16.27 -5.16
CA SER A 150 20.58 17.24 -6.13
C SER A 150 22.09 17.16 -6.29
N GLY A 151 22.61 17.57 -7.45
CA GLY A 151 24.05 17.62 -7.69
C GLY A 151 24.44 16.90 -8.97
N PHE A 152 25.71 16.49 -9.06
CA PHE A 152 26.25 15.78 -10.21
C PHE A 152 27.18 14.65 -9.80
N VAL A 153 27.26 13.63 -10.66
CA VAL A 153 28.27 12.58 -10.61
C VAL A 153 28.85 12.50 -12.01
N GLY A 154 30.17 12.62 -12.10
CA GLY A 154 30.94 12.36 -13.30
C GLY A 154 32.12 11.46 -12.98
N SER A 155 32.73 10.92 -14.02
CA SER A 155 34.01 10.23 -13.98
C SER A 155 35.08 11.03 -14.72
N ASP A 156 36.36 10.74 -14.46
CA ASP A 156 37.45 11.36 -15.21
C ASP A 156 37.43 10.98 -16.71
N ASP A 157 36.76 9.88 -17.08
CA ASP A 157 36.55 9.48 -18.47
C ASP A 157 35.48 10.32 -19.19
N ASP A 158 34.57 10.96 -18.45
CA ASP A 158 33.54 11.86 -19.01
C ASP A 158 34.10 13.25 -19.40
N ARG A 159 35.39 13.52 -19.13
CA ARG A 159 36.08 14.77 -19.47
C ARG A 159 36.71 14.78 -20.87
N ARG A 160 36.57 13.71 -21.65
CA ARG A 160 37.18 13.58 -23.00
C ARG A 160 36.22 13.93 -24.12
#